data_AF-U9VHJ0-F1
#
_entry.id   AF-U9VHJ0-F1
#
_cell.length_a   1.000
_cell.length_b   1.000
_cell.length_c   1.000
_cell.angle_alpha   90.00
_cell.angle_beta   90.00
_cell.angle_gamma   90.00
#
_symmetry.space_group_name_H-M   'P 1'
#
loop_
_entity.id
_entity.type
_entity.pdbx_description
1 polymer ?
#
loop_
_entity_poly.entity_id
_entity_poly.type
_entity_poly.pdbx_seq_one_letter_code
_entity_poly.pdbx_strand_id
1 'polypeptide(L)'
;MYRGISNTHNNNYKPTVLESERLVLIVYLAGVCKMQESLTPHRLQQAVQDLIKRDPAFAEIINCYDFPPFWQREPGFSTLIHIILEQQVSLASAHAAYKRLQTQCSPLTPEKFLKLTAVELKQIGFSRQKTSYGRALAHAILDETLDLDSLDTRSDQAVLEQLMQVKGIGVWTANIYILMVLKRPDIWPKGDLALQTAIQQLKGLTKRPTSDEAQMMSEVWRPWRAVAARLLWHFYLSKRQQVYP
;
A
#
# COMPACT_ATOMS: atom_id res chain seq x y z
N MET A 1 -71.76 -4.70 11.98
CA MET A 1 -72.29 -5.85 11.22
C MET A 1 -71.13 -6.48 10.44
N TYR A 2 -70.78 -7.71 10.78
CA TYR A 2 -69.71 -8.50 10.19
C TYR A 2 -70.08 -9.07 8.81
N ARG A 3 -69.07 -9.17 7.92
CA ARG A 3 -68.78 -10.19 6.88
C ARG A 3 -67.78 -9.52 5.92
N GLY A 4 -66.52 -9.92 5.71
CA GLY A 4 -65.83 -11.19 5.89
C GLY A 4 -65.59 -11.83 4.53
N ILE A 5 -64.41 -11.60 3.90
CA ILE A 5 -63.75 -12.55 2.98
C ILE A 5 -62.23 -12.38 3.14
N SER A 6 -61.63 -13.41 3.72
CA SER A 6 -60.21 -13.74 3.68
C SER A 6 -59.80 -14.24 2.30
N ASN A 7 -58.61 -13.87 1.82
CA ASN A 7 -57.85 -14.78 0.97
C ASN A 7 -56.35 -14.64 1.25
N THR A 8 -55.82 -15.70 1.84
CA THR A 8 -54.41 -15.97 2.07
C THR A 8 -53.75 -16.33 0.74
N HIS A 9 -52.70 -15.61 0.34
CA HIS A 9 -51.75 -16.10 -0.66
C HIS A 9 -50.42 -16.35 0.04
N ASN A 10 -50.29 -17.58 0.54
CA ASN A 10 -49.02 -18.17 0.93
C ASN A 10 -48.23 -18.47 -0.36
N ASN A 11 -47.50 -17.48 -0.87
CA ASN A 11 -46.63 -17.67 -2.02
C ASN A 11 -45.27 -18.23 -1.53
N ASN A 12 -45.21 -19.55 -1.38
CA ASN A 12 -43.95 -20.29 -1.24
C ASN A 12 -43.18 -20.23 -2.57
N TYR A 13 -42.57 -19.07 -2.86
CA TYR A 13 -41.64 -18.93 -3.97
C TYR A 13 -40.34 -19.66 -3.61
N LYS A 14 -40.20 -20.90 -4.08
CA LYS A 14 -38.89 -21.56 -4.16
C LYS A 14 -38.32 -21.27 -5.55
N PRO A 15 -37.25 -20.48 -5.66
CA PRO A 15 -36.63 -20.20 -6.95
C PRO A 15 -36.22 -21.53 -7.62
N THR A 16 -36.41 -21.59 -8.93
CA THR A 16 -35.97 -22.74 -9.73
C THR A 16 -34.45 -22.85 -9.70
N VAL A 17 -33.90 -24.06 -9.94
CA VAL A 17 -32.45 -24.31 -9.93
C VAL A 17 -31.70 -23.30 -10.81
N LEU A 18 -32.23 -22.98 -11.99
CA LEU A 18 -31.67 -21.99 -12.93
C LEU A 18 -31.70 -20.54 -12.42
N GLU A 19 -32.73 -20.14 -11.67
CA GLU A 19 -32.78 -18.82 -11.02
C GLU A 19 -31.84 -18.73 -9.83
N SER A 20 -31.69 -19.82 -9.08
CA SER A 20 -30.72 -19.92 -7.99
C SER A 20 -29.28 -19.90 -8.51
N GLU A 21 -28.99 -20.54 -9.64
CA GLU A 21 -27.69 -20.49 -10.31
C GLU A 21 -27.39 -19.10 -10.89
N ARG A 22 -28.39 -18.40 -11.45
CA ARG A 22 -28.24 -16.99 -11.85
C ARG A 22 -28.02 -16.07 -10.66
N LEU A 23 -28.71 -16.27 -9.55
CA LEU A 23 -28.49 -15.50 -8.31
C LEU A 23 -27.11 -15.81 -7.71
N VAL A 24 -26.68 -17.07 -7.70
CA VAL A 24 -25.33 -17.46 -7.27
C VAL A 24 -24.30 -16.84 -8.21
N LEU A 25 -24.48 -16.86 -9.53
CA LEU A 25 -23.57 -16.25 -10.49
C LEU A 25 -23.57 -14.71 -10.38
N ILE A 26 -24.71 -14.07 -10.14
CA ILE A 26 -24.80 -12.61 -9.90
C ILE A 26 -24.17 -12.24 -8.54
N VAL A 27 -24.30 -13.08 -7.50
CA VAL A 27 -23.61 -12.90 -6.23
C VAL A 27 -22.11 -13.19 -6.36
N TYR A 28 -21.71 -14.16 -7.19
CA TYR A 28 -20.31 -14.47 -7.51
C TYR A 28 -19.68 -13.36 -8.36
N LEU A 29 -20.45 -12.77 -9.28
CA LEU A 29 -20.07 -11.61 -10.09
C LEU A 29 -20.13 -10.29 -9.30
N ALA A 30 -21.00 -10.17 -8.30
CA ALA A 30 -21.01 -9.06 -7.34
C ALA A 30 -19.92 -9.22 -6.25
N GLY A 31 -19.45 -10.46 -6.06
CA GLY A 31 -18.25 -10.83 -5.32
C GLY A 31 -16.97 -10.75 -6.16
N VAL A 32 -17.05 -10.27 -7.41
CA VAL A 32 -15.88 -9.77 -8.13
C VAL A 32 -15.31 -8.68 -7.24
N CYS A 33 -14.10 -8.96 -6.74
CA CYS A 33 -13.30 -8.04 -5.97
C CYS A 33 -13.46 -6.67 -6.61
N LYS A 34 -14.08 -5.69 -5.90
CA LYS A 34 -14.17 -4.32 -6.40
C LYS A 34 -12.73 -3.86 -6.59
N MET A 35 -12.21 -4.01 -7.80
CA MET A 35 -10.90 -3.52 -8.16
C MET A 35 -11.01 -2.01 -8.05
N GLN A 36 -10.53 -1.49 -6.93
CA GLN A 36 -10.50 -0.07 -6.71
C GLN A 36 -9.54 0.48 -7.76
N GLU A 37 -10.08 1.30 -8.65
CA GLU A 37 -9.32 1.91 -9.73
C GLU A 37 -8.08 2.62 -9.16
N SER A 38 -6.95 2.44 -9.83
CA SER A 38 -5.68 3.03 -9.40
C SER A 38 -5.73 4.55 -9.37
N LEU A 39 -4.96 5.15 -8.46
CA LEU A 39 -4.76 6.58 -8.37
C LEU A 39 -4.06 7.11 -9.64
N THR A 40 -4.52 8.28 -10.07
CA THR A 40 -3.88 9.13 -11.09
C THR A 40 -3.60 10.51 -10.47
N PRO A 41 -2.74 11.35 -11.06
CA PRO A 41 -2.49 12.70 -10.54
C PRO A 41 -3.77 13.54 -10.35
N HIS A 42 -4.70 13.47 -11.31
CA HIS A 42 -5.99 14.17 -11.21
C HIS A 42 -6.84 13.63 -10.05
N ARG A 43 -6.93 12.31 -9.91
CA ARG A 43 -7.69 11.69 -8.82
C ARG A 43 -7.08 11.93 -7.45
N LEU A 44 -5.75 12.05 -7.38
CA LEU A 44 -5.06 12.43 -6.15
C LEU A 44 -5.58 13.79 -5.67
N GLN A 45 -5.64 14.79 -6.55
CA GLN A 45 -6.14 16.12 -6.18
C GLN A 45 -7.60 16.08 -5.72
N GLN A 46 -8.46 15.34 -6.42
CA GLN A 46 -9.86 15.17 -6.02
C GLN A 46 -9.99 14.50 -4.64
N ALA A 47 -9.22 13.43 -4.40
CA ALA A 47 -9.19 12.72 -3.13
C ALA A 47 -8.68 13.59 -1.98
N VAL A 48 -7.70 14.47 -2.24
CA VAL A 48 -7.22 15.46 -1.26
C VAL A 48 -8.36 16.41 -0.86
N GLN A 49 -9.14 16.91 -1.82
CA GLN A 49 -10.30 17.76 -1.51
C GLN A 49 -11.35 17.04 -0.68
N ASP A 50 -11.62 15.77 -0.96
CA ASP A 50 -12.53 14.95 -0.15
C ASP A 50 -11.98 14.69 1.26
N LEU A 51 -10.67 14.49 1.39
CA LEU A 51 -10.02 14.32 2.69
C LEU A 51 -10.09 15.59 3.53
N ILE A 52 -9.91 16.77 2.95
CA ILE A 52 -10.03 18.05 3.67
C ILE A 52 -11.44 18.23 4.23
N LYS A 53 -12.48 17.84 3.48
CA LYS A 53 -13.87 17.89 3.98
C LYS A 53 -14.10 16.96 5.16
N ARG A 54 -13.40 15.82 5.22
CA ARG A 54 -13.52 14.79 6.28
C ARG A 54 -12.66 15.12 7.50
N ASP A 55 -11.47 15.66 7.27
CA ASP A 55 -10.47 16.01 8.28
C ASP A 55 -9.82 17.35 7.90
N PRO A 56 -10.39 18.48 8.37
CA PRO A 56 -9.94 19.82 8.01
C PRO A 56 -8.48 20.11 8.34
N ALA A 57 -7.84 19.33 9.22
CA ALA A 57 -6.42 19.47 9.53
C ALA A 57 -5.54 19.32 8.28
N PHE A 58 -5.96 18.53 7.28
CA PHE A 58 -5.22 18.40 6.03
C PHE A 58 -5.14 19.68 5.20
N ALA A 59 -6.02 20.67 5.44
CA ALA A 59 -5.94 21.96 4.77
C ALA A 59 -4.65 22.71 5.12
N GLU A 60 -4.12 22.53 6.34
CA GLU A 60 -2.84 23.13 6.75
C GLU A 60 -1.70 22.69 5.81
N ILE A 61 -1.66 21.41 5.44
CA ILE A 61 -0.60 20.86 4.59
C ILE A 61 -0.61 21.55 3.23
N ILE A 62 -1.79 21.68 2.61
CA ILE A 62 -1.92 22.31 1.28
C ILE A 62 -1.60 23.79 1.35
N ASN A 63 -2.08 24.49 2.37
CA ASN A 63 -1.83 25.92 2.53
C ASN A 63 -0.34 26.25 2.78
N CYS A 64 0.39 25.37 3.46
CA CYS A 64 1.81 25.58 3.76
C CYS A 64 2.77 25.02 2.70
N TYR A 65 2.40 23.92 2.04
CA TYR A 65 3.34 23.12 1.25
C TYR A 65 2.80 22.67 -0.11
N ASP A 66 1.62 23.14 -0.53
CA ASP A 66 0.95 22.73 -1.77
C ASP A 66 0.63 21.22 -1.80
N PHE A 67 0.08 20.73 -2.92
CA PHE A 67 -0.21 19.32 -3.14
C PHE A 67 1.06 18.46 -3.12
N PRO A 68 0.98 17.23 -2.57
CA PRO A 68 2.11 16.32 -2.61
C PRO A 68 2.42 15.92 -4.06
N PRO A 69 3.70 15.76 -4.44
CA PRO A 69 4.07 15.15 -5.71
C PRO A 69 3.42 13.77 -5.87
N PHE A 70 3.12 13.39 -7.11
CA PHE A 70 2.61 12.05 -7.40
C PHE A 70 3.75 11.02 -7.39
N TRP A 71 4.18 10.62 -6.19
CA TRP A 71 5.23 9.60 -6.06
C TRP A 71 4.73 8.24 -6.54
N GLN A 72 5.44 7.63 -7.48
CA GLN A 72 5.16 6.29 -7.96
C GLN A 72 6.46 5.55 -8.25
N ARG A 73 6.38 4.22 -8.29
CA ARG A 73 7.52 3.35 -8.61
C ARG A 73 7.07 2.31 -9.63
N GLU A 74 7.98 1.95 -10.53
CA GLU A 74 7.75 0.86 -11.47
C GLU A 74 7.67 -0.48 -10.73
N PRO A 75 6.86 -1.44 -11.21
CA PRO A 75 6.84 -2.79 -10.67
C PRO A 75 8.19 -3.49 -10.91
N GLY A 76 8.52 -4.43 -10.03
CA GLY A 76 9.63 -5.34 -10.23
C GLY A 76 10.55 -5.53 -9.02
N PHE A 77 11.53 -6.40 -9.22
CA PHE A 77 12.53 -6.79 -8.22
C PHE A 77 13.29 -5.59 -7.66
N SER A 78 13.74 -4.68 -8.52
CA SER A 78 14.53 -3.50 -8.13
C SER A 78 13.80 -2.59 -7.15
N THR A 79 12.49 -2.37 -7.36
CA THR A 79 11.63 -1.60 -6.48
C THR A 79 11.46 -2.25 -5.12
N LEU A 80 11.21 -3.56 -5.05
CA LEU A 80 11.12 -4.26 -3.77
C LEU A 80 12.44 -4.26 -3.00
N ILE A 81 13.59 -4.40 -3.68
CA ILE A 81 14.90 -4.23 -3.06
C ILE A 81 15.07 -2.82 -2.50
N HIS A 82 14.62 -1.79 -3.23
CA HIS A 82 14.67 -0.42 -2.73
C HIS A 82 13.81 -0.26 -1.46
N ILE A 83 12.60 -0.80 -1.43
CA ILE A 83 11.73 -0.76 -0.24
C ILE A 83 12.37 -1.53 0.94
N ILE A 84 13.03 -2.66 0.68
CA ILE A 84 13.80 -3.39 1.71
C ILE A 84 14.94 -2.52 2.27
N LEU A 85 15.64 -1.77 1.41
CA LEU A 85 16.68 -0.84 1.84
C LEU A 85 16.14 0.30 2.70
N GLU A 86 14.89 0.73 2.50
CA GLU A 86 14.21 1.77 3.29
C GLU A 86 13.78 1.31 4.69
N GLN A 87 13.73 0.01 4.95
CA GLN A 87 13.32 -0.50 6.27
C GLN A 87 14.22 0.04 7.39
N GLN A 88 13.60 0.67 8.40
CA GLN A 88 14.24 1.12 9.65
C GLN A 88 15.45 2.04 9.49
N VAL A 89 15.53 2.81 8.39
CA VAL A 89 16.59 3.79 8.14
C VAL A 89 16.01 5.08 7.56
N SER A 90 16.84 6.13 7.43
CA SER A 90 16.42 7.34 6.72
C SER A 90 16.33 7.12 5.21
N LEU A 91 15.45 7.88 4.53
CA LEU A 91 15.35 7.87 3.06
C LEU A 91 16.70 8.18 2.39
N ALA A 92 17.47 9.12 2.95
CA ALA A 92 18.80 9.47 2.44
C ALA A 92 19.79 8.29 2.50
N SER A 93 19.79 7.52 3.60
CA SER A 93 20.65 6.35 3.76
C SER A 93 20.26 5.23 2.79
N ALA A 94 18.96 4.94 2.69
CA ALA A 94 18.43 3.95 1.77
C ALA A 94 18.73 4.30 0.31
N HIS A 95 18.47 5.54 -0.08
CA HIS A 95 18.73 6.05 -1.43
C HIS A 95 20.22 5.99 -1.78
N ALA A 96 21.12 6.35 -0.85
CA ALA A 96 22.56 6.24 -1.08
C ALA A 96 23.00 4.77 -1.29
N ALA A 97 22.44 3.83 -0.52
CA ALA A 97 22.70 2.40 -0.71
C ALA A 97 22.15 1.89 -2.05
N TYR A 98 20.93 2.31 -2.41
CA TYR A 98 20.31 1.92 -3.67
C TYR A 98 21.07 2.45 -4.89
N LYS A 99 21.55 3.71 -4.84
CA LYS A 99 22.43 4.26 -5.88
C LYS A 99 23.72 3.45 -6.06
N ARG A 100 24.41 3.11 -4.96
CA ARG A 100 25.60 2.24 -5.02
C ARG A 100 25.27 0.86 -5.61
N LEU A 101 24.12 0.29 -5.24
CA LEU A 101 23.66 -0.98 -5.82
C LEU A 101 23.48 -0.87 -7.32
N GLN A 102 22.83 0.18 -7.81
CA GLN A 102 22.61 0.40 -9.24
C GLN A 102 23.93 0.64 -9.99
N THR A 103 24.93 1.28 -9.38
CA THR A 103 26.27 1.41 -9.97
C THR A 103 26.97 0.07 -10.13
N GLN A 104 26.85 -0.83 -9.14
CA GLN A 104 27.49 -2.14 -9.19
C GLN A 104 26.70 -3.19 -9.98
N CYS A 105 25.38 -3.04 -10.06
CA CYS A 105 24.48 -4.02 -10.64
C CYS A 105 23.37 -3.33 -11.46
N SER A 106 23.65 -3.10 -12.75
CA SER A 106 22.68 -2.57 -13.71
C SER A 106 22.61 -3.42 -15.00
N PRO A 107 21.40 -3.76 -15.51
CA PRO A 107 20.12 -3.74 -14.78
C PRO A 107 20.18 -4.58 -13.49
N LEU A 108 19.40 -4.18 -12.48
CA LEU A 108 19.23 -4.92 -11.23
C LEU A 108 18.19 -6.01 -11.42
N THR A 109 18.65 -7.24 -11.69
CA THR A 109 17.80 -8.43 -11.83
C THR A 109 18.05 -9.42 -10.68
N PRO A 110 17.12 -10.35 -10.40
CA PRO A 110 17.33 -11.39 -9.38
C PRO A 110 18.65 -12.16 -9.57
N GLU A 111 18.96 -12.60 -10.79
CA GLU A 111 20.15 -13.40 -11.12
C GLU A 111 21.43 -12.61 -10.90
N LYS A 112 21.46 -11.34 -11.29
CA LYS A 112 22.63 -10.48 -11.08
C LYS A 112 22.81 -10.15 -9.60
N PHE A 113 21.73 -9.93 -8.85
CA PHE A 113 21.81 -9.70 -7.41
C PHE A 113 22.39 -10.91 -6.66
N LEU A 114 21.99 -12.14 -7.05
CA LEU A 114 22.50 -13.36 -6.42
C LEU A 114 24.00 -13.60 -6.66
N LYS A 115 24.59 -12.99 -7.69
CA LYS A 115 26.05 -13.04 -7.96
C LYS A 115 26.85 -12.15 -7.02
N LEU A 116 26.22 -11.17 -6.36
CA LEU A 116 26.91 -10.29 -5.41
C LEU A 116 27.27 -11.06 -4.13
N THR A 117 28.54 -10.98 -3.77
CA THR A 117 29.09 -11.55 -2.53
C THR A 117 28.57 -10.80 -1.31
N ALA A 118 28.65 -11.43 -0.14
CA ALA A 118 28.28 -10.78 1.11
C ALA A 118 29.16 -9.55 1.43
N VAL A 119 30.42 -9.55 0.96
CA VAL A 119 31.36 -8.43 1.12
C VAL A 119 30.93 -7.24 0.27
N GLU A 120 30.61 -7.47 -1.01
CA GLU A 120 30.11 -6.43 -1.92
C GLU A 120 28.80 -5.85 -1.40
N LEU A 121 27.82 -6.68 -1.02
CA LEU A 121 26.55 -6.22 -0.46
C LEU A 121 26.75 -5.37 0.80
N LYS A 122 27.69 -5.75 1.68
CA LYS A 122 28.03 -4.94 2.85
C LYS A 122 28.63 -3.58 2.45
N GLN A 123 29.51 -3.54 1.45
CA GLN A 123 30.09 -2.29 0.93
C GLN A 123 29.04 -1.38 0.28
N ILE A 124 28.04 -1.96 -0.40
CA ILE A 124 26.88 -1.24 -0.93
C ILE A 124 26.06 -0.62 0.20
N GLY A 125 26.02 -1.25 1.38
CA GLY A 125 25.29 -0.76 2.56
C GLY A 125 24.16 -1.68 3.02
N PHE A 126 24.12 -2.94 2.55
CA PHE A 126 23.21 -3.94 3.10
C PHE A 126 23.66 -4.37 4.49
N SER A 127 22.70 -4.48 5.41
CA SER A 127 22.89 -5.28 6.63
C SER A 127 22.82 -6.77 6.29
N ARG A 128 23.33 -7.64 7.18
CA ARG A 128 23.19 -9.10 7.03
C ARG A 128 21.74 -9.54 6.84
N GLN A 129 20.83 -8.89 7.57
CA GLN A 129 19.40 -9.14 7.50
C GLN A 129 18.83 -8.76 6.12
N LYS A 130 19.11 -7.53 5.66
CA LYS A 130 18.65 -7.06 4.33
C LYS A 130 19.25 -7.87 3.19
N THR A 131 20.49 -8.36 3.34
CA THR A 131 21.09 -9.33 2.41
C THR A 131 20.26 -10.61 2.35
N SER A 132 19.90 -11.19 3.49
CA SER A 132 19.04 -12.38 3.51
C SER A 132 17.68 -12.13 2.87
N TYR A 133 17.11 -10.94 3.03
CA TYR A 133 15.81 -10.59 2.46
C TYR A 133 15.87 -10.41 0.95
N GLY A 134 16.87 -9.69 0.45
CA GLY A 134 17.08 -9.53 -0.99
C GLY A 134 17.33 -10.86 -1.69
N ARG A 135 18.09 -11.78 -1.07
CA ARG A 135 18.30 -13.13 -1.62
C ARG A 135 17.01 -13.96 -1.60
N ALA A 136 16.24 -13.92 -0.51
CA ALA A 136 14.96 -14.62 -0.44
C ALA A 136 13.98 -14.12 -1.51
N LEU A 137 13.91 -12.80 -1.73
CA LEU A 137 13.12 -12.22 -2.79
C LEU A 137 13.59 -12.65 -4.19
N ALA A 138 14.90 -12.64 -4.44
CA ALA A 138 15.46 -13.05 -5.72
C ALA A 138 15.10 -14.52 -6.03
N HIS A 139 15.28 -15.42 -5.06
CA HIS A 139 14.87 -16.82 -5.19
C HIS A 139 13.36 -16.96 -5.39
N ALA A 140 12.54 -16.25 -4.62
CA ALA A 140 11.09 -16.35 -4.74
C ALA A 140 10.58 -16.04 -6.17
N ILE A 141 11.20 -15.07 -6.83
CA ILE A 141 10.90 -14.71 -8.22
C ILE A 141 11.43 -15.76 -9.20
N LEU A 142 12.70 -16.19 -9.05
CA LEU A 142 13.33 -17.16 -9.94
C LEU A 142 12.69 -18.56 -9.87
N ASP A 143 12.21 -18.93 -8.70
CA ASP A 143 11.51 -20.20 -8.45
C ASP A 143 10.00 -20.08 -8.76
N GLU A 144 9.56 -18.95 -9.33
CA GLU A 144 8.17 -18.64 -9.71
C GLU A 144 7.14 -18.70 -8.55
N THR A 145 7.61 -18.78 -7.31
CA THR A 145 6.75 -18.71 -6.11
C THR A 145 6.18 -17.30 -5.86
N LEU A 146 6.80 -16.28 -6.46
CA LEU A 146 6.32 -14.90 -6.51
C LEU A 146 6.33 -14.37 -7.94
N ASP A 147 5.15 -14.33 -8.55
CA ASP A 147 4.91 -13.61 -9.80
C ASP A 147 4.45 -12.17 -9.50
N LEU A 148 5.35 -11.21 -9.75
CA LEU A 148 5.08 -9.78 -9.57
C LEU A 148 4.14 -9.20 -10.62
N ASP A 149 4.13 -9.76 -11.83
CA ASP A 149 3.37 -9.23 -12.96
C ASP A 149 1.87 -9.53 -12.78
N SER A 150 1.52 -10.62 -12.08
CA SER A 150 0.11 -10.91 -11.74
C SER A 150 -0.48 -10.04 -10.63
N LEU A 151 0.32 -9.26 -9.89
CA LEU A 151 -0.16 -8.59 -8.67
C LEU A 151 -1.17 -7.47 -8.93
N ASP A 152 -1.15 -6.85 -10.10
CA ASP A 152 -2.03 -5.73 -10.45
C ASP A 152 -3.51 -6.13 -10.63
N THR A 153 -3.76 -7.38 -11.02
CA THR A 153 -5.10 -7.96 -11.19
C THR A 153 -5.66 -8.58 -9.90
N ARG A 154 -4.87 -8.63 -8.83
CA ARG A 154 -5.25 -9.24 -7.55
C ARG A 154 -5.88 -8.22 -6.60
N SER A 155 -6.64 -8.76 -5.64
CA SER A 155 -7.17 -7.98 -4.51
C SER A 155 -6.04 -7.50 -3.61
N ASP A 156 -6.24 -6.37 -2.91
CA ASP A 156 -5.25 -5.83 -1.98
C ASP A 156 -4.83 -6.86 -0.91
N GLN A 157 -5.79 -7.66 -0.42
CA GLN A 157 -5.54 -8.74 0.54
C GLN A 157 -4.68 -9.85 -0.06
N ALA A 158 -4.98 -10.30 -1.28
CA ALA A 158 -4.21 -11.34 -1.95
C ALA A 158 -2.79 -10.88 -2.29
N VAL A 159 -2.61 -9.61 -2.70
CA VAL A 159 -1.27 -9.04 -2.91
C VAL A 159 -0.48 -9.01 -1.61
N LEU A 160 -1.10 -8.58 -0.51
CA LEU A 160 -0.47 -8.53 0.80
C LEU A 160 -0.04 -9.93 1.26
N GLU A 161 -0.92 -10.93 1.15
CA GLU A 161 -0.63 -12.32 1.51
C GLU A 161 0.50 -12.93 0.67
N GLN A 162 0.49 -12.70 -0.64
CA GLN A 162 1.50 -13.23 -1.56
C GLN A 162 2.87 -12.61 -1.31
N LEU A 163 2.94 -11.28 -1.17
CA LEU A 163 4.19 -10.57 -0.85
C LEU A 163 4.76 -11.01 0.49
N MET A 164 3.91 -11.23 1.50
CA MET A 164 4.32 -11.60 2.85
C MET A 164 4.81 -13.06 2.99
N GLN A 165 4.66 -13.90 1.96
CA GLN A 165 5.33 -15.21 1.94
C GLN A 165 6.85 -15.08 1.83
N VAL A 166 7.35 -13.96 1.29
CA VAL A 166 8.77 -13.74 1.12
C VAL A 166 9.40 -13.28 2.42
N LYS A 167 10.40 -14.02 2.91
CA LYS A 167 11.17 -13.67 4.10
C LYS A 167 11.69 -12.22 4.01
N GLY A 168 11.30 -11.41 4.98
CA GLY A 168 11.72 -10.01 5.09
C GLY A 168 10.75 -9.00 4.50
N ILE A 169 9.69 -9.46 3.84
CA ILE A 169 8.55 -8.64 3.43
C ILE A 169 7.45 -8.79 4.48
N GLY A 170 7.27 -7.75 5.30
CA GLY A 170 6.15 -7.66 6.24
C GLY A 170 5.06 -6.71 5.74
N VAL A 171 4.03 -6.53 6.57
CA VAL A 171 2.87 -5.67 6.30
C VAL A 171 3.27 -4.28 5.81
N TRP A 172 4.26 -3.64 6.44
CA TRP A 172 4.74 -2.32 6.01
C TRP A 172 5.27 -2.35 4.58
N THR A 173 6.19 -3.26 4.24
CA THR A 173 6.78 -3.36 2.88
C THR A 173 5.73 -3.68 1.83
N ALA A 174 4.81 -4.61 2.13
CA ALA A 174 3.71 -4.95 1.22
C ALA A 174 2.79 -3.73 0.97
N ASN A 175 2.41 -3.00 2.03
CA ASN A 175 1.58 -1.80 1.89
C ASN A 175 2.29 -0.68 1.11
N ILE A 176 3.59 -0.47 1.32
CA ILE A 176 4.35 0.49 0.52
C ILE A 176 4.34 0.09 -0.96
N TYR A 177 4.51 -1.19 -1.29
CA TYR A 177 4.42 -1.68 -2.66
C TYR A 177 3.03 -1.43 -3.26
N ILE A 178 1.95 -1.83 -2.58
CA ILE A 178 0.59 -1.64 -3.08
C ILE A 178 0.27 -0.14 -3.28
N LEU A 179 0.72 0.72 -2.38
CA LEU A 179 0.47 2.16 -2.42
C LEU A 179 1.27 2.88 -3.52
N MET A 180 2.55 2.53 -3.69
CA MET A 180 3.50 3.26 -4.57
C MET A 180 3.60 2.65 -5.97
N VAL A 181 3.39 1.35 -6.10
CA VAL A 181 3.49 0.60 -7.36
C VAL A 181 2.10 0.37 -7.94
N LEU A 182 1.21 -0.30 -7.21
CA LEU A 182 -0.14 -0.61 -7.69
C LEU A 182 -1.09 0.60 -7.60
N LYS A 183 -0.66 1.67 -6.91
CA LYS A 183 -1.37 2.95 -6.78
C LYS A 183 -2.77 2.77 -6.21
N ARG A 184 -2.99 1.78 -5.33
CA ARG A 184 -4.32 1.55 -4.72
C ARG A 184 -4.66 2.69 -3.74
N PRO A 185 -5.89 3.24 -3.80
CA PRO A 185 -6.25 4.45 -3.06
C PRO A 185 -6.48 4.26 -1.57
N ASP A 186 -6.76 3.03 -1.11
CA ASP A 186 -7.23 2.77 0.25
C ASP A 186 -6.30 1.87 1.08
N ILE A 187 -4.99 2.10 0.98
CA ILE A 187 -3.96 1.36 1.73
C ILE A 187 -3.36 2.22 2.85
N TRP A 188 -3.17 1.61 4.02
CA TRP A 188 -2.51 2.25 5.15
C TRP A 188 -1.22 1.51 5.54
N PRO A 189 -0.03 2.15 5.42
CA PRO A 189 1.25 1.57 5.84
C PRO A 189 1.37 1.42 7.38
N LYS A 190 0.72 0.40 7.95
CA LYS A 190 0.82 0.09 9.38
C LYS A 190 2.28 -0.04 9.83
N GLY A 191 2.61 0.58 10.96
CA GLY A 191 3.96 0.60 11.54
C GLY A 191 4.86 1.74 11.04
N ASP A 192 4.39 2.57 10.12
CA ASP A 192 5.20 3.68 9.60
C ASP A 192 5.38 4.80 10.64
N LEU A 193 6.63 5.02 11.05
CA LEU A 193 6.98 6.01 12.08
C LEU A 193 6.84 7.45 11.56
N ALA A 194 7.03 7.69 10.26
CA ALA A 194 6.87 9.02 9.69
C ALA A 194 5.38 9.40 9.68
N LEU A 195 4.48 8.47 9.35
CA LEU A 195 3.04 8.68 9.46
C LEU A 195 2.61 8.95 10.90
N GLN A 196 3.06 8.14 11.87
CA GLN A 196 2.74 8.37 13.29
C GLN A 196 3.23 9.76 13.77
N THR A 197 4.45 10.14 13.38
CA THR A 197 5.02 11.44 13.74
C THR A 197 4.28 12.59 13.05
N ALA A 198 3.90 12.43 11.79
CA ALA A 198 3.12 13.41 11.04
C ALA A 198 1.74 13.62 11.68
N ILE A 199 1.04 12.54 12.06
CA ILE A 199 -0.24 12.61 12.76
C ILE A 199 -0.09 13.37 14.09
N GLN A 200 0.94 13.04 14.87
CA GLN A 200 1.22 13.75 16.12
C GLN A 200 1.37 15.25 15.89
N GLN A 201 2.21 15.62 14.93
CA GLN A 201 2.56 17.01 14.64
C GLN A 201 1.37 17.79 14.07
N LEU A 202 0.64 17.20 13.11
CA LEU A 202 -0.50 17.83 12.44
C LEU A 202 -1.69 18.01 13.39
N LYS A 203 -1.91 17.06 14.29
CA LYS A 203 -3.05 17.10 15.23
C LYS A 203 -2.69 17.65 16.61
N GLY A 204 -1.45 18.13 16.80
CA GLY A 204 -0.98 18.69 18.07
C GLY A 204 -1.04 17.69 19.24
N LEU A 205 -0.86 16.40 18.99
CA LEU A 205 -0.96 15.38 20.02
C LEU A 205 0.26 15.42 20.96
N THR A 206 0.01 15.30 22.26
CA THR A 206 1.06 15.30 23.29
C THR A 206 2.01 14.11 23.15
N LYS A 207 1.50 12.97 22.70
CA LYS A 207 2.27 11.75 22.45
C LYS A 207 2.09 11.31 21.00
N ARG A 208 3.14 10.70 20.45
CA ARG A 208 3.05 10.03 19.15
C ARG A 208 2.08 8.85 19.27
N PRO A 209 1.08 8.72 18.40
CA PRO A 209 0.19 7.57 18.41
C PRO A 209 0.98 6.30 18.14
N THR A 210 0.59 5.22 18.79
CA THR A 210 1.04 3.87 18.50
C THR A 210 0.61 3.45 17.09
N SER A 211 1.15 2.33 16.59
CA SER A 211 0.76 1.83 15.28
C SER A 211 -0.72 1.47 15.17
N ASP A 212 -1.35 1.00 16.25
CA ASP A 212 -2.76 0.60 16.26
C ASP A 212 -3.68 1.83 16.39
N GLU A 213 -3.30 2.81 17.20
CA GLU A 213 -4.01 4.10 17.26
C GLU A 213 -3.97 4.81 15.91
N ALA A 214 -2.80 4.88 15.27
CA ALA A 214 -2.66 5.49 13.94
C ALA A 214 -3.50 4.75 12.88
N GLN A 215 -3.56 3.41 12.94
CA GLN A 215 -4.45 2.61 12.09
C GLN A 215 -5.92 2.96 12.32
N MET A 216 -6.36 3.03 13.58
CA MET A 216 -7.74 3.35 13.93
C MET A 216 -8.12 4.77 13.48
N MET A 217 -7.22 5.74 13.69
CA MET A 217 -7.40 7.12 13.20
C MET A 217 -7.53 7.17 11.67
N SER A 218 -6.84 6.27 10.96
CA SER A 218 -6.89 6.24 9.50
C SER A 218 -8.23 5.81 8.92
N GLU A 219 -9.09 5.16 9.69
CA GLU A 219 -10.37 4.64 9.18
C GLU A 219 -11.32 5.75 8.71
N VAL A 220 -11.25 6.95 9.30
CA VAL A 220 -12.05 8.11 8.86
C VAL A 220 -11.66 8.60 7.45
N TRP A 221 -10.45 8.26 7.00
CA TRP A 221 -9.92 8.67 5.70
C TRP A 221 -10.30 7.72 4.57
N ARG A 222 -11.02 6.63 4.82
CA ARG A 222 -11.52 5.75 3.74
C ARG A 222 -12.46 6.50 2.79
N PRO A 223 -12.39 6.27 1.47
CA PRO A 223 -11.60 5.26 0.77
C PRO A 223 -10.21 5.77 0.32
N TRP A 224 -9.66 6.78 0.97
CA TRP A 224 -8.48 7.54 0.55
C TRP A 224 -7.30 7.43 1.53
N ARG A 225 -7.17 6.30 2.25
CA ARG A 225 -6.09 6.13 3.25
C ARG A 225 -4.69 6.25 2.63
N ALA A 226 -4.50 5.81 1.38
CA ALA A 226 -3.21 5.97 0.70
C ALA A 226 -2.91 7.43 0.36
N VAL A 227 -3.95 8.22 0.06
CA VAL A 227 -3.82 9.66 -0.19
C VAL A 227 -3.53 10.40 1.10
N ALA A 228 -4.17 10.03 2.21
CA ALA A 228 -3.87 10.56 3.53
C ALA A 228 -2.41 10.25 3.94
N ALA A 229 -1.92 9.04 3.69
CA ALA A 229 -0.52 8.68 3.93
C ALA A 229 0.45 9.56 3.11
N ARG A 230 0.14 9.80 1.83
CA ARG A 230 0.94 10.69 0.96
C ARG A 230 0.96 12.13 1.46
N LEU A 231 -0.18 12.67 1.90
CA LEU A 231 -0.25 14.00 2.54
C LEU A 231 0.61 14.07 3.81
N LEU A 232 0.51 13.06 4.67
CA LEU A 232 1.26 13.00 5.93
C LEU A 232 2.77 12.87 5.69
N TRP A 233 3.21 12.08 4.71
CA TRP A 233 4.63 12.05 4.32
C TRP A 233 5.09 13.38 3.75
N HIS A 234 4.29 14.04 2.91
CA HIS A 234 4.60 15.37 2.39
C HIS A 234 4.78 16.40 3.49
N PHE A 235 3.88 16.41 4.47
CA PHE A 235 4.00 17.24 5.66
C PHE A 235 5.26 16.90 6.47
N TYR A 236 5.51 15.61 6.72
CA TYR A 236 6.67 15.14 7.47
C TYR A 236 8.00 15.60 6.84
N LEU A 237 8.11 15.44 5.51
CA LEU A 237 9.31 15.80 4.74
C LEU A 237 9.46 17.32 4.62
N SER A 238 8.39 18.03 4.29
CA SER A 238 8.39 19.49 4.13
C SER A 238 8.76 20.22 5.42
N LYS A 239 8.25 19.80 6.60
CA LYS A 239 8.67 20.37 7.89
C LYS A 239 10.16 20.20 8.17
N ARG A 240 10.82 19.23 7.53
CA ARG A 240 12.24 18.92 7.70
C ARG A 240 13.09 19.42 6.53
N GLN A 241 12.50 20.14 5.58
CA GLN A 241 13.15 20.61 4.35
C GLN A 241 13.81 19.44 3.58
N GLN A 242 13.15 18.27 3.61
CA GLN A 242 13.57 17.07 2.90
C GLN A 242 12.70 16.88 1.67
N VAL A 243 13.29 16.34 0.61
CA VAL A 243 12.58 15.93 -0.59
C VAL A 243 12.63 14.42 -0.67
N TYR A 244 11.51 13.80 -1.05
CA TYR A 244 11.49 12.38 -1.38
C TYR A 244 12.39 12.15 -2.60
N PRO A 245 13.45 11.31 -2.48
CA PRO A 245 14.44 11.14 -3.53
C PRO A 245 13.91 10.43 -4.78
#